data_AF-A0A5D9DBX3-F1
#
_entry.id   AF-A0A5D9DBX3-F1
#
_cell.length_a   1.000
_cell.length_b   1.000
_cell.length_c   1.000
_cell.angle_alpha   90.00
_cell.angle_beta   90.00
_cell.angle_gamma   90.00
#
_symmetry.space_group_name_H-M   'P 1'
#
loop_
_entity.id
_entity.type
_entity.pdbx_description
1 polymer ?
#
loop_
_entity_poly.entity_id
_entity_poly.type
_entity_poly.pdbx_seq_one_letter_code
_entity_poly.pdbx_strand_id
1 'polypeptide(L)'
;MLTNHRSPHWLRHSARWPGFLVLALSILLFSPLAQAASAGELDLTSTLPGFIAVTLFLVAYALVMAEEQLHMRKSKPVLVAAGLIWAMIGWVYVHSGLPDPAEEAFSETLLEYSELLLFLLVAMTYINAMEERRVFDKLRAWLVEKGFSYRALFWITGILAFWISTIANNLTTAMLMCAVVLKVAEGDKRFINLCCINVVIASNAGGAFSPFGDITTLMVWQAKLVEFQEFFKLLGPSLVNYLVPAIVMSLFIKNRKPAALEEHIWLKRGARRIVLLFLVTIVISVLCHTMLNLPPALGMMTGLGFLQFFGYYLRQSLPRSLERKRTRYSQRGDWRKLESLGSVVPFDVFTRIARSEWDTLLFFYGVVMSVGGLGFMGYLALLSETLYTGWDPVWANIVLGLVSSVVDNIPVMFAVISMEPDMSMGNWLLITLTAGVGGSLLSVGSAAGVALMGQARGIYTFASHMRWAPVIALGYVASVIAHLMINADSFAIFH
;
A
#
# COMPACT_ATOMS: atom_id res chain seq x y z
N MET A 1 -4.82 55.12 -14.72
CA MET A 1 -6.30 55.19 -14.69
C MET A 1 -6.81 53.93 -15.36
N LEU A 2 -7.27 52.92 -14.60
CA LEU A 2 -8.55 52.83 -13.88
C LEU A 2 -9.67 52.27 -14.76
N THR A 3 -10.04 50.99 -14.48
CA THR A 3 -11.43 50.46 -14.34
C THR A 3 -12.39 50.52 -15.54
N ASN A 4 -13.37 49.63 -15.79
CA ASN A 4 -13.87 48.37 -15.20
C ASN A 4 -14.84 47.73 -16.24
N HIS A 5 -15.43 46.53 -16.13
CA HIS A 5 -15.47 45.43 -15.14
C HIS A 5 -15.99 44.17 -15.87
N ARG A 6 -15.52 42.95 -15.52
CA ARG A 6 -16.36 41.72 -15.33
C ARG A 6 -15.49 40.49 -15.00
N SER A 7 -15.85 39.80 -13.93
CA SER A 7 -15.18 38.60 -13.39
C SER A 7 -16.26 37.54 -13.02
N PRO A 8 -15.95 36.34 -12.49
CA PRO A 8 -16.26 35.13 -13.26
C PRO A 8 -17.22 34.15 -12.55
N HIS A 9 -17.95 33.33 -13.33
CA HIS A 9 -18.69 32.19 -12.79
C HIS A 9 -17.76 31.01 -12.50
N TRP A 10 -17.10 31.04 -11.34
CA TRP A 10 -16.49 29.85 -10.75
C TRP A 10 -17.55 29.01 -10.05
N LEU A 11 -17.73 27.77 -10.50
CA LEU A 11 -18.59 26.79 -9.83
C LEU A 11 -17.99 26.42 -8.46
N ARG A 12 -18.61 26.91 -7.39
CA ARG A 12 -18.31 26.52 -6.00
C ARG A 12 -18.63 25.03 -5.80
N HIS A 13 -17.63 24.16 -5.92
CA HIS A 13 -17.71 22.82 -5.34
C HIS A 13 -17.55 22.94 -3.82
N SER A 14 -18.68 22.90 -3.11
CA SER A 14 -18.70 22.78 -1.65
C SER A 14 -18.31 21.36 -1.24
N ALA A 15 -17.01 21.15 -1.04
CA ALA A 15 -16.48 19.96 -0.39
C ALA A 15 -16.96 19.94 1.08
N ARG A 16 -18.11 19.29 1.34
CA ARG A 16 -18.64 19.07 2.69
C ARG A 16 -17.84 17.96 3.39
N TRP A 17 -16.65 18.29 3.86
CA TRP A 17 -15.78 17.42 4.65
C TRP A 17 -15.44 18.09 5.99
N PRO A 18 -16.24 17.80 7.04
CA PRO A 18 -15.63 17.66 8.37
C PRO A 18 -16.24 16.55 9.26
N GLY A 19 -17.32 15.89 8.84
CA GLY A 19 -18.16 15.06 9.74
C GLY A 19 -17.43 13.91 10.46
N PHE A 20 -16.54 13.19 9.77
CA PHE A 20 -15.85 12.03 10.33
C PHE A 20 -14.60 12.37 11.15
N LEU A 21 -13.88 13.44 10.79
CA LEU A 21 -12.80 13.97 11.64
C LEU A 21 -13.35 14.46 12.98
N VAL A 22 -14.53 15.09 12.97
CA VAL A 22 -15.26 15.47 14.20
C VAL A 22 -15.72 14.23 14.99
N LEU A 23 -16.04 13.11 14.34
CA LEU A 23 -16.38 11.86 15.03
C LEU A 23 -15.16 11.27 15.77
N ALA A 24 -14.00 11.20 15.11
CA ALA A 24 -12.74 10.78 15.75
C ALA A 24 -12.32 11.73 16.89
N LEU A 25 -12.47 13.05 16.69
CA LEU A 25 -12.24 14.07 17.71
C LEU A 25 -13.19 13.94 18.92
N SER A 26 -14.46 13.57 18.70
CA SER A 26 -15.43 13.44 19.81
C SER A 26 -15.27 12.14 20.60
N ILE A 27 -14.74 11.08 20.00
CA ILE A 27 -14.34 9.86 20.73
C ILE A 27 -13.09 10.15 21.59
N LEU A 28 -12.09 10.84 21.03
CA LEU A 28 -10.84 11.18 21.74
C LEU A 28 -10.99 12.23 22.86
N LEU A 29 -11.98 13.12 22.80
CA LEU A 29 -12.17 14.20 23.77
C LEU A 29 -13.14 13.88 24.92
N PHE A 30 -13.87 12.76 24.86
CA PHE A 30 -14.95 12.44 25.81
C PHE A 30 -14.96 10.99 26.33
N SER A 31 -13.81 10.33 26.39
CA SER A 31 -13.70 9.09 27.18
C SER A 31 -13.61 9.42 28.68
N PRO A 32 -14.32 8.69 29.57
CA PRO A 32 -14.07 8.79 31.01
C PRO A 32 -12.66 8.28 31.36
N LEU A 33 -12.16 8.67 32.53
CA LEU A 33 -10.88 8.20 33.08
C LEU A 33 -10.86 6.67 33.22
N ALA A 34 -10.10 6.00 32.36
CA ALA A 34 -9.83 4.58 32.42
C ALA A 34 -8.34 4.34 32.68
N GLN A 35 -8.04 3.51 33.68
CA GLN A 35 -6.70 2.99 33.90
C GLN A 35 -6.49 1.79 32.98
N ALA A 36 -5.59 1.94 32.00
CA ALA A 36 -5.24 0.89 31.05
C ALA A 36 -3.72 0.70 31.00
N ALA A 37 -3.29 -0.55 30.81
CA ALA A 37 -2.00 -1.04 31.29
C ALA A 37 -0.77 -0.79 30.37
N SER A 38 -0.90 0.04 29.33
CA SER A 38 0.16 0.28 28.33
C SER A 38 0.49 1.76 28.06
N ALA A 39 -0.06 2.69 28.84
CA ALA A 39 0.46 4.06 28.85
C ALA A 39 1.84 4.10 29.54
N GLY A 40 2.70 5.06 29.17
CA GLY A 40 3.90 5.34 29.96
C GLY A 40 3.55 5.74 31.40
N GLU A 41 4.52 5.72 32.32
CA GLU A 41 4.30 5.97 33.76
C GLU A 41 3.53 7.28 34.07
N LEU A 42 3.54 8.23 33.14
CA LEU A 42 2.74 9.44 33.17
C LEU A 42 1.65 9.40 32.09
N ASP A 43 0.38 9.37 32.52
CA ASP A 43 -0.76 9.64 31.64
C ASP A 43 -0.75 11.12 31.21
N LEU A 44 -0.62 11.34 29.89
CA LEU A 44 -0.58 12.68 29.30
C LEU A 44 -1.87 13.06 28.56
N THR A 45 -2.89 12.18 28.53
CA THR A 45 -4.13 12.35 27.75
C THR A 45 -4.92 13.63 28.07
N SER A 46 -4.96 14.01 29.35
CA SER A 46 -5.65 15.22 29.84
C SER A 46 -4.75 16.45 29.95
N THR A 47 -3.50 16.36 29.50
CA THR A 47 -2.49 17.43 29.65
C THR A 47 -2.38 18.31 28.42
N LEU A 48 -1.90 19.55 28.59
CA LEU A 48 -1.63 20.46 27.47
C LEU A 48 -0.65 19.85 26.43
N PRO A 49 0.47 19.20 26.82
CA PRO A 49 1.29 18.42 25.89
C PRO A 49 0.50 17.39 25.06
N GLY A 50 -0.38 16.61 25.70
CA GLY A 50 -1.22 15.62 25.01
C GLY A 50 -2.11 16.25 23.94
N PHE A 51 -2.85 17.30 24.31
CA PHE A 51 -3.73 18.00 23.36
C PHE A 51 -2.97 18.63 22.18
N ILE A 52 -1.75 19.14 22.42
CA ILE A 52 -0.89 19.67 21.35
C ILE A 52 -0.42 18.53 20.43
N ALA A 53 -0.01 17.38 20.98
CA ALA A 53 0.43 16.23 20.18
C ALA A 53 -0.67 15.69 19.25
N VAL A 54 -1.90 15.51 19.77
CA VAL A 54 -3.07 15.13 18.95
C VAL A 54 -3.34 16.18 17.88
N THR A 55 -3.28 17.46 18.22
CA THR A 55 -3.49 18.56 17.26
C THR A 55 -2.42 18.56 16.16
N LEU A 56 -1.14 18.35 16.50
CA LEU A 56 -0.04 18.25 15.55
C LEU A 56 -0.23 17.07 14.60
N PHE A 57 -0.61 15.90 15.11
CA PHE A 57 -0.89 14.71 14.30
C PHE A 57 -2.06 14.95 13.33
N LEU A 58 -3.19 15.47 13.82
CA LEU A 58 -4.37 15.75 12.99
C LEU A 58 -4.08 16.82 11.91
N VAL A 59 -3.33 17.88 12.24
CA VAL A 59 -2.93 18.90 11.26
C VAL A 59 -1.98 18.32 10.22
N ALA A 60 -0.98 17.54 10.63
CA ALA A 60 -0.06 16.89 9.69
C ALA A 60 -0.81 15.92 8.77
N TYR A 61 -1.78 15.18 9.29
CA TYR A 61 -2.57 14.24 8.50
C TYR A 61 -3.53 14.94 7.52
N ALA A 62 -4.14 16.06 7.93
CA ALA A 62 -4.92 16.91 7.04
C ALA A 62 -4.06 17.51 5.90
N LEU A 63 -2.80 17.85 6.18
CA LEU A 63 -1.84 18.29 5.16
C LEU A 63 -1.44 17.16 4.18
N VAL A 64 -1.36 15.90 4.64
CA VAL A 64 -1.17 14.72 3.77
C VAL A 64 -2.37 14.53 2.85
N MET A 65 -3.60 14.57 3.38
CA MET A 65 -4.82 14.47 2.57
C MET A 65 -4.93 15.60 1.54
N ALA A 66 -4.34 16.76 1.82
CA ALA A 66 -4.30 17.90 0.92
C ALA A 66 -3.15 17.86 -0.12
N GLU A 67 -2.34 16.79 -0.18
CA GLU A 67 -1.18 16.64 -1.09
C GLU A 67 -1.51 16.99 -2.55
N GLU A 68 -2.65 16.51 -3.10
CA GLU A 68 -3.06 16.77 -4.49
C GLU A 68 -3.30 18.27 -4.76
N GLN A 69 -3.69 19.04 -3.74
CA GLN A 69 -3.93 20.49 -3.86
C GLN A 69 -2.67 21.29 -3.56
N LEU A 70 -1.97 20.95 -2.47
CA LEU A 70 -0.77 21.65 -2.00
C LEU A 70 0.49 21.34 -2.81
N HIS A 71 0.49 20.25 -3.60
CA HIS A 71 1.66 19.71 -4.29
C HIS A 71 2.85 19.47 -3.35
N MET A 72 2.56 19.27 -2.06
CA MET A 72 3.51 19.03 -1.00
C MET A 72 3.57 17.54 -0.70
N ARG A 73 4.73 16.94 -0.95
CA ARG A 73 5.06 15.56 -0.59
C ARG A 73 4.60 15.18 0.82
N LYS A 74 3.80 14.12 0.92
CA LYS A 74 3.19 13.63 2.17
C LYS A 74 4.18 13.36 3.31
N SER A 75 5.43 12.98 3.05
CA SER A 75 6.41 12.74 4.12
C SER A 75 6.66 13.98 5.00
N LYS A 76 6.75 15.17 4.39
CA LYS A 76 7.18 16.40 5.05
C LYS A 76 6.40 16.77 6.32
N PRO A 77 5.05 16.90 6.31
CA PRO A 77 4.30 17.28 7.49
C PRO A 77 4.42 16.24 8.62
N VAL A 78 4.41 14.95 8.29
CA VAL A 78 4.38 13.89 9.31
C VAL A 78 5.76 13.65 9.94
N LEU A 79 6.86 13.82 9.20
CA LEU A 79 8.22 13.83 9.76
C LEU A 79 8.37 14.94 10.83
N VAL A 80 7.84 16.13 10.55
CA VAL A 80 7.91 17.27 11.49
C VAL A 80 7.02 17.02 12.70
N ALA A 81 5.80 16.50 12.51
CA ALA A 81 4.91 16.14 13.62
C ALA A 81 5.52 15.09 14.54
N ALA A 82 6.06 13.99 14.00
CA ALA A 82 6.74 12.96 14.78
C ALA A 82 7.88 13.53 15.64
N GLY A 83 8.75 14.36 15.05
CA GLY A 83 9.84 14.99 15.78
C GLY A 83 9.37 15.94 16.88
N LEU A 84 8.30 16.72 16.65
CA LEU A 84 7.73 17.61 17.66
C LEU A 84 7.02 16.85 18.79
N ILE A 85 6.31 15.76 18.48
CA ILE A 85 5.64 14.89 19.46
C ILE A 85 6.68 14.27 20.38
N TRP A 86 7.71 13.61 19.84
CA TRP A 86 8.75 12.97 20.67
C TRP A 86 9.65 13.97 21.43
N ALA A 87 9.96 15.13 20.85
CA ALA A 87 10.65 16.19 21.58
C ALA A 87 9.83 16.70 22.77
N MET A 88 8.50 16.72 22.64
CA MET A 88 7.59 17.10 23.71
C MET A 88 7.46 16.02 24.79
N ILE A 89 7.35 14.75 24.40
CA ILE A 89 7.37 13.59 25.32
C ILE A 89 8.66 13.62 26.15
N GLY A 90 9.82 13.65 25.49
CA GLY A 90 11.12 13.70 26.16
C GLY A 90 11.27 14.92 27.06
N TRP A 91 10.78 16.09 26.65
CA TRP A 91 10.77 17.29 27.50
C TRP A 91 9.97 17.07 28.79
N VAL A 92 8.75 16.52 28.71
CA VAL A 92 7.92 16.25 29.90
C VAL A 92 8.59 15.21 30.81
N TYR A 93 9.02 14.07 30.25
CA TYR A 93 9.59 12.96 31.01
C TYR A 93 10.92 13.33 31.70
N VAL A 94 11.79 14.11 31.02
CA VAL A 94 13.01 14.68 31.64
C VAL A 94 12.68 15.64 32.78
N HIS A 95 11.66 16.49 32.65
CA HIS A 95 11.26 17.41 33.74
C HIS A 95 10.60 16.68 34.92
N SER A 96 10.01 15.51 34.67
CA SER A 96 9.47 14.62 35.70
C SER A 96 10.52 13.70 36.36
N GLY A 97 11.78 13.76 35.92
CA GLY A 97 12.87 12.95 36.47
C GLY A 97 12.92 11.49 35.98
N LEU A 98 12.21 11.18 34.88
CA LEU A 98 12.04 9.84 34.33
C LEU A 98 12.47 9.83 32.84
N PRO A 99 13.75 10.02 32.49
CA PRO A 99 14.18 10.05 31.09
C PRO A 99 14.06 8.68 30.40
N ASP A 100 14.41 7.61 31.11
CA ASP A 100 14.64 6.28 30.52
C ASP A 100 13.38 5.68 29.81
N PRO A 101 12.16 5.71 30.39
CA PRO A 101 10.98 5.14 29.73
C PRO A 101 10.63 5.79 28.38
N ALA A 102 10.95 7.08 28.21
CA ALA A 102 10.72 7.80 26.96
C ALA A 102 11.77 7.47 25.89
N GLU A 103 13.01 7.17 26.28
CA GLU A 103 14.05 6.71 25.35
C GLU A 103 13.82 5.25 24.93
N GLU A 104 13.38 4.39 25.86
CA GLU A 104 13.05 2.98 25.59
C GLU A 104 11.89 2.86 24.59
N ALA A 105 10.74 3.50 24.88
CA ALA A 105 9.57 3.48 23.98
C ALA A 105 9.85 4.10 22.59
N PHE A 106 10.69 5.14 22.52
CA PHE A 106 11.16 5.68 21.23
C PHE A 106 12.00 4.65 20.46
N SER A 107 12.88 3.93 21.16
CA SER A 107 13.79 2.95 20.58
C SER A 107 13.06 1.70 20.09
N GLU A 108 12.04 1.24 20.81
CA GLU A 108 11.14 0.16 20.37
C GLU A 108 10.37 0.55 19.11
N THR A 109 9.70 1.71 19.12
CA THR A 109 8.97 2.23 17.95
C THR A 109 9.91 2.40 16.73
N LEU A 110 11.15 2.84 16.96
CA LEU A 110 12.18 2.96 15.93
C LEU A 110 12.66 1.61 15.40
N LEU A 111 12.73 0.58 16.25
CA LEU A 111 13.13 -0.78 15.87
C LEU A 111 12.06 -1.42 14.96
N GLU A 112 10.78 -1.35 15.35
CA GLU A 112 9.65 -1.81 14.53
C GLU A 112 9.68 -1.17 13.13
N TYR A 113 9.78 0.16 13.08
CA TYR A 113 9.91 0.88 11.82
C TYR A 113 11.15 0.44 11.03
N SER A 114 12.28 0.21 11.70
CA SER A 114 13.53 -0.19 11.04
C SER A 114 13.40 -1.57 10.37
N GLU A 115 12.71 -2.53 10.99
CA GLU A 115 12.44 -3.82 10.36
C GLU A 115 11.54 -3.69 9.12
N LEU A 116 10.45 -2.92 9.25
CA LEU A 116 9.52 -2.63 8.14
C LEU A 116 10.23 -1.88 6.99
N LEU A 117 11.06 -0.89 7.31
CA LEU A 117 11.88 -0.15 6.34
C LEU A 117 12.81 -1.07 5.57
N LEU A 118 13.58 -1.92 6.26
CA LEU A 118 14.53 -2.84 5.63
C LEU A 118 13.81 -3.83 4.72
N PHE A 119 12.67 -4.36 5.17
CA PHE A 119 11.83 -5.25 4.37
C PHE A 119 11.33 -4.58 3.08
N LEU A 120 10.67 -3.42 3.21
CA LEU A 120 10.08 -2.69 2.08
C LEU A 120 11.14 -2.17 1.10
N LEU A 121 12.28 -1.70 1.60
CA LEU A 121 13.40 -1.23 0.78
C LEU A 121 13.89 -2.33 -0.17
N VAL A 122 14.02 -3.56 0.33
CA VAL A 122 14.39 -4.72 -0.48
C VAL A 122 13.29 -5.09 -1.47
N ALA A 123 12.03 -5.19 -1.01
CA ALA A 123 10.90 -5.51 -1.88
C ALA A 123 10.80 -4.54 -3.06
N MET A 124 10.77 -3.22 -2.79
CA MET A 124 10.78 -2.16 -3.80
C MET A 124 12.01 -2.23 -4.71
N THR A 125 13.19 -2.57 -4.17
CA THR A 125 14.41 -2.74 -4.99
C THR A 125 14.26 -3.88 -6.01
N TYR A 126 13.64 -5.00 -5.64
CA TYR A 126 13.31 -6.09 -6.56
C TYR A 126 12.26 -5.70 -7.59
N ILE A 127 11.19 -5.00 -7.19
CA ILE A 127 10.18 -4.46 -8.11
C ILE A 127 10.82 -3.52 -9.14
N ASN A 128 11.61 -2.54 -8.70
CA ASN A 128 12.36 -1.59 -9.53
C ASN A 128 13.38 -2.28 -10.46
N ALA A 129 13.94 -3.40 -10.02
CA ALA A 129 14.82 -4.23 -10.86
C ALA A 129 14.04 -5.00 -11.94
N MET A 130 12.87 -5.53 -11.63
CA MET A 130 12.00 -6.20 -12.61
C MET A 130 11.41 -5.23 -13.64
N GLU A 131 11.05 -4.02 -13.21
CA GLU A 131 10.63 -2.92 -14.08
C GLU A 131 11.76 -2.52 -15.04
N GLU A 132 12.97 -2.22 -14.54
CA GLU A 132 14.12 -1.90 -15.40
C GLU A 132 14.37 -3.01 -16.42
N ARG A 133 14.23 -4.27 -15.99
CA ARG A 133 14.43 -5.45 -16.82
C ARG A 133 13.30 -5.72 -17.81
N ARG A 134 12.28 -4.86 -17.86
CA ARG A 134 11.13 -4.90 -18.77
C ARG A 134 10.23 -6.13 -18.57
N VAL A 135 10.18 -6.68 -17.36
CA VAL A 135 9.27 -7.80 -17.02
C VAL A 135 7.82 -7.36 -17.25
N PHE A 136 7.46 -6.24 -16.65
CA PHE A 136 6.12 -5.63 -16.72
C PHE A 136 5.79 -5.09 -18.12
N ASP A 137 6.74 -4.43 -18.78
CA ASP A 137 6.61 -4.05 -20.20
C ASP A 137 6.34 -5.27 -21.10
N LYS A 138 7.01 -6.41 -20.90
CA LYS A 138 6.76 -7.61 -21.73
C LYS A 138 5.37 -8.19 -21.47
N LEU A 139 4.86 -8.10 -20.24
CA LEU A 139 3.49 -8.47 -19.92
C LEU A 139 2.49 -7.56 -20.66
N ARG A 140 2.68 -6.23 -20.65
CA ARG A 140 1.89 -5.29 -21.47
C ARG A 140 1.90 -5.69 -22.94
N ALA A 141 3.09 -5.85 -23.52
CA ALA A 141 3.25 -6.23 -24.92
C ALA A 141 2.47 -7.50 -25.27
N TRP A 142 2.57 -8.55 -24.45
CA TRP A 142 1.85 -9.81 -24.67
C TRP A 142 0.32 -9.64 -24.62
N LEU A 143 -0.20 -8.81 -23.71
CA LEU A 143 -1.64 -8.50 -23.63
C LEU A 143 -2.14 -7.77 -24.88
N VAL A 144 -1.33 -6.84 -25.40
CA VAL A 144 -1.63 -6.05 -26.61
C VAL A 144 -1.55 -6.90 -27.88
N GLU A 145 -0.45 -7.66 -28.04
CA GLU A 145 -0.17 -8.55 -29.19
C GLU A 145 -1.26 -9.62 -29.40
N LYS A 146 -2.00 -10.00 -28.35
CA LYS A 146 -3.03 -11.06 -28.40
C LYS A 146 -4.40 -10.62 -28.92
N GLY A 147 -4.67 -9.32 -29.06
CA GLY A 147 -5.94 -8.83 -29.62
C GLY A 147 -7.20 -9.27 -28.86
N PHE A 148 -7.11 -9.40 -27.53
CA PHE A 148 -8.23 -9.78 -26.66
C PHE A 148 -9.40 -8.79 -26.78
N SER A 149 -10.65 -9.28 -26.68
CA SER A 149 -11.80 -8.38 -26.63
C SER A 149 -11.80 -7.57 -25.33
N TYR A 150 -12.48 -6.41 -25.31
CA TYR A 150 -12.60 -5.55 -24.13
C TYR A 150 -13.09 -6.31 -22.89
N ARG A 151 -14.06 -7.22 -23.04
CA ARG A 151 -14.55 -8.03 -21.91
C ARG A 151 -13.47 -9.00 -21.41
N ALA A 152 -12.73 -9.65 -22.32
CA ALA A 152 -11.62 -10.52 -21.94
C ALA A 152 -10.47 -9.71 -21.29
N LEU A 153 -10.12 -8.55 -21.85
CA LEU A 153 -9.08 -7.68 -21.33
C LEU A 153 -9.40 -7.20 -19.91
N PHE A 154 -10.63 -6.75 -19.64
CA PHE A 154 -11.07 -6.34 -18.30
C PHE A 154 -10.86 -7.44 -17.25
N TRP A 155 -11.24 -8.69 -17.60
CA TRP A 155 -11.01 -9.85 -16.73
C TRP A 155 -9.53 -10.17 -16.59
N ILE A 156 -8.76 -10.18 -17.68
CA ILE A 156 -7.33 -10.49 -17.64
C ILE A 156 -6.56 -9.44 -16.83
N THR A 157 -6.81 -8.14 -17.00
CA THR A 157 -6.12 -7.10 -16.23
C THR A 157 -6.53 -7.09 -14.76
N GLY A 158 -7.78 -7.40 -14.43
CA GLY A 158 -8.24 -7.55 -13.04
C GLY A 158 -7.63 -8.77 -12.36
N ILE A 159 -7.68 -9.95 -13.00
CA ILE A 159 -7.09 -11.19 -12.46
C ILE A 159 -5.57 -11.05 -12.33
N LEU A 160 -4.89 -10.43 -13.31
CA LEU A 160 -3.46 -10.14 -13.20
C LEU A 160 -3.15 -9.14 -12.09
N ALA A 161 -3.97 -8.09 -11.91
CA ALA A 161 -3.81 -7.18 -10.77
C ALA A 161 -3.93 -7.93 -9.43
N PHE A 162 -4.97 -8.75 -9.27
CA PHE A 162 -5.18 -9.55 -8.06
C PHE A 162 -3.96 -10.43 -7.73
N TRP A 163 -3.46 -11.21 -8.69
CA TRP A 163 -2.34 -12.12 -8.43
C TRP A 163 -0.97 -11.43 -8.35
N ILE A 164 -0.72 -10.36 -9.10
CA ILE A 164 0.55 -9.61 -9.00
C ILE A 164 0.62 -8.87 -7.66
N SER A 165 -0.51 -8.38 -7.15
CA SER A 165 -0.54 -7.65 -5.88
C SER A 165 -0.30 -8.51 -4.63
N THR A 166 -0.19 -9.84 -4.77
CA THR A 166 0.19 -10.74 -3.66
C THR A 166 1.68 -10.65 -3.29
N ILE A 167 2.49 -10.07 -4.18
CA ILE A 167 3.98 -10.05 -4.14
C ILE A 167 4.53 -8.64 -4.45
N ALA A 168 3.74 -7.76 -5.07
CA ALA A 168 4.13 -6.41 -5.44
C ALA A 168 3.12 -5.38 -4.92
N ASN A 169 3.62 -4.26 -4.40
CA ASN A 169 2.80 -3.15 -3.89
C ASN A 169 1.64 -2.79 -4.85
N ASN A 170 0.46 -2.63 -4.26
CA ASN A 170 -0.82 -2.24 -4.84
C ASN A 170 -0.64 -1.13 -5.90
N LEU A 171 0.16 -0.11 -5.57
CA LEU A 171 0.48 1.03 -6.43
C LEU A 171 1.17 0.61 -7.74
N THR A 172 2.25 -0.17 -7.68
CA THR A 172 2.97 -0.62 -8.89
C THR A 172 2.08 -1.50 -9.75
N THR A 173 1.36 -2.43 -9.12
CA THR A 173 0.44 -3.35 -9.77
C THR A 173 -0.65 -2.61 -10.55
N ALA A 174 -1.25 -1.59 -9.91
CA ALA A 174 -2.28 -0.78 -10.54
C ALA A 174 -1.73 0.07 -11.69
N MET A 175 -0.61 0.79 -11.49
CA MET A 175 -0.02 1.63 -12.53
C MET A 175 0.37 0.85 -13.79
N LEU A 176 0.86 -0.39 -13.60
CA LEU A 176 1.14 -1.30 -14.71
C LEU A 176 -0.13 -1.63 -15.50
N MET A 177 -1.17 -2.12 -14.84
CA MET A 177 -2.40 -2.51 -15.53
C MET A 177 -3.09 -1.31 -16.19
N CYS A 178 -3.05 -0.14 -15.55
CA CYS A 178 -3.51 1.12 -16.14
C CYS A 178 -2.75 1.45 -17.45
N ALA A 179 -1.42 1.28 -17.49
CA ALA A 179 -0.64 1.48 -18.71
C ALA A 179 -1.00 0.48 -19.84
N VAL A 180 -1.42 -0.75 -19.51
CA VAL A 180 -1.97 -1.68 -20.51
C VAL A 180 -3.32 -1.17 -21.04
N VAL A 181 -4.22 -0.83 -20.13
CA VAL A 181 -5.61 -0.44 -20.43
C VAL A 181 -5.64 0.83 -21.29
N LEU A 182 -4.89 1.87 -20.90
CA LEU A 182 -4.78 3.13 -21.65
C LEU A 182 -4.30 2.92 -23.09
N LYS A 183 -3.37 1.98 -23.30
CA LYS A 183 -2.80 1.68 -24.61
C LYS A 183 -3.71 0.82 -25.49
N VAL A 184 -4.39 -0.17 -24.92
CA VAL A 184 -5.22 -1.11 -25.69
C VAL A 184 -6.60 -0.52 -26.01
N ALA A 185 -7.12 0.38 -25.18
CA ALA A 185 -8.45 0.96 -25.34
C ALA A 185 -8.43 2.48 -25.61
N GLU A 186 -7.39 2.96 -26.29
CA GLU A 186 -7.24 4.35 -26.67
C GLU A 186 -8.53 4.89 -27.34
N GLY A 187 -9.04 6.01 -26.82
CA GLY A 187 -10.31 6.61 -27.23
C GLY A 187 -11.56 6.14 -26.47
N ASP A 188 -11.62 4.93 -25.91
CA ASP A 188 -12.78 4.46 -25.12
C ASP A 188 -12.63 4.83 -23.64
N LYS A 189 -12.86 6.11 -23.34
CA LYS A 189 -12.81 6.66 -21.97
C LYS A 189 -13.71 5.93 -20.98
N ARG A 190 -14.84 5.33 -21.42
CA ARG A 190 -15.76 4.61 -20.52
C ARG A 190 -15.19 3.26 -20.12
N PHE A 191 -14.65 2.53 -21.08
CA PHE A 191 -14.00 1.25 -20.83
C PHE A 191 -12.72 1.41 -19.99
N ILE A 192 -11.85 2.38 -20.33
CA ILE A 192 -10.64 2.68 -19.54
C ILE A 192 -11.00 2.91 -18.07
N ASN A 193 -12.01 3.73 -17.81
CA ASN A 193 -12.45 4.07 -16.46
C ASN A 193 -12.93 2.84 -15.66
N LEU A 194 -13.78 1.99 -16.25
CA LEU A 194 -14.20 0.73 -15.63
C LEU A 194 -13.03 -0.20 -15.32
N CYS A 195 -12.07 -0.30 -16.24
CA CYS A 195 -10.86 -1.08 -16.01
C CYS A 195 -9.98 -0.48 -14.90
N CYS A 196 -9.84 0.85 -14.79
CA CYS A 196 -9.14 1.49 -13.67
C CYS A 196 -9.79 1.15 -12.32
N ILE A 197 -11.11 1.30 -12.21
CA ILE A 197 -11.87 0.93 -10.98
C ILE A 197 -11.63 -0.55 -10.62
N ASN A 198 -11.81 -1.44 -11.59
CA ASN A 198 -11.63 -2.88 -11.41
C ASN A 198 -10.19 -3.25 -11.00
N VAL A 199 -9.19 -2.56 -11.53
CA VAL A 199 -7.78 -2.74 -11.18
C VAL A 199 -7.48 -2.30 -9.74
N VAL A 200 -8.04 -1.17 -9.27
CA VAL A 200 -7.87 -0.69 -7.88
C VAL A 200 -8.47 -1.66 -6.87
N ILE A 201 -9.67 -2.20 -7.16
CA ILE A 201 -10.30 -3.21 -6.30
C ILE A 201 -9.47 -4.50 -6.31
N ALA A 202 -9.07 -4.96 -7.51
CA ALA A 202 -8.29 -6.17 -7.66
C ALA A 202 -6.93 -6.11 -6.97
N SER A 203 -6.19 -4.99 -7.07
CA SER A 203 -4.89 -4.85 -6.41
C SER A 203 -5.02 -4.89 -4.88
N ASN A 204 -5.97 -4.13 -4.32
CA ASN A 204 -6.13 -4.05 -2.86
C ASN A 204 -6.63 -5.40 -2.28
N ALA A 205 -7.61 -6.03 -2.92
CA ALA A 205 -8.08 -7.36 -2.54
C ALA A 205 -6.99 -8.44 -2.71
N GLY A 206 -6.17 -8.33 -3.76
CA GLY A 206 -5.02 -9.20 -4.02
C GLY A 206 -3.91 -9.09 -2.98
N GLY A 207 -3.70 -7.89 -2.42
CA GLY A 207 -2.75 -7.67 -1.33
C GLY A 207 -3.21 -8.31 -0.01
N ALA A 208 -4.49 -8.16 0.33
CA ALA A 208 -5.03 -8.44 1.67
C ALA A 208 -4.89 -9.90 2.19
N PHE A 209 -4.62 -10.90 1.33
CA PHE A 209 -4.49 -12.31 1.74
C PHE A 209 -3.03 -12.82 1.74
N SER A 210 -2.04 -11.94 1.56
CA SER A 210 -0.61 -12.29 1.54
C SER A 210 0.17 -11.26 2.34
N PRO A 211 0.99 -11.63 3.35
CA PRO A 211 1.81 -10.68 4.11
C PRO A 211 2.93 -10.03 3.28
N PHE A 212 3.07 -10.40 2.01
CA PHE A 212 3.97 -9.77 1.03
C PHE A 212 3.24 -8.83 0.05
N GLY A 213 1.91 -8.77 0.13
CA GLY A 213 1.08 -8.04 -0.84
C GLY A 213 0.87 -6.57 -0.46
N ASP A 214 0.41 -6.33 0.77
CA ASP A 214 0.23 -4.98 1.33
C ASP A 214 1.11 -4.78 2.58
N ILE A 215 1.47 -3.53 2.85
CA ILE A 215 2.26 -3.11 4.00
C ILE A 215 1.48 -3.35 5.30
N THR A 216 0.17 -3.17 5.25
CA THR A 216 -0.74 -3.51 6.35
C THR A 216 -0.68 -4.98 6.74
N THR A 217 -0.75 -5.89 5.76
CA THR A 217 -0.62 -7.34 5.99
C THR A 217 0.76 -7.74 6.51
N LEU A 218 1.81 -7.04 6.05
CA LEU A 218 3.17 -7.22 6.54
C LEU A 218 3.28 -6.85 8.02
N MET A 219 2.71 -5.70 8.44
CA MET A 219 2.77 -5.23 9.83
C MET A 219 2.13 -6.22 10.80
N VAL A 220 0.94 -6.75 10.47
CA VAL A 220 0.24 -7.75 11.29
C VAL A 220 1.07 -9.04 11.42
N TRP A 221 1.76 -9.45 10.35
CA TRP A 221 2.66 -10.61 10.37
C TRP A 221 3.94 -10.35 11.18
N GLN A 222 4.55 -9.17 11.06
CA GLN A 222 5.73 -8.78 11.84
C GLN A 222 5.43 -8.70 13.34
N ALA A 223 4.26 -8.19 13.71
CA ALA A 223 3.73 -8.18 15.08
C ALA A 223 3.36 -9.58 15.63
N LYS A 224 3.49 -10.65 14.82
CA LYS A 224 3.16 -12.05 15.17
C LYS A 224 1.70 -12.31 15.56
N LEU A 225 0.79 -11.39 15.19
CA LEU A 225 -0.63 -11.47 15.50
C LEU A 225 -1.40 -12.47 14.61
N VAL A 226 -0.83 -12.77 13.43
CA VAL A 226 -1.37 -13.74 12.46
C VAL A 226 -0.19 -14.51 11.85
N GLU A 227 -0.26 -15.85 11.83
CA GLU A 227 0.79 -16.64 11.19
C GLU A 227 0.71 -16.60 9.66
N PHE A 228 1.85 -16.79 8.97
CA PHE A 228 1.95 -16.79 7.50
C PHE A 228 0.89 -17.67 6.81
N GLN A 229 0.56 -18.84 7.38
CA GLN A 229 -0.40 -19.77 6.78
C GLN A 229 -1.85 -19.29 6.92
N GLU A 230 -2.14 -18.45 7.92
CA GLU A 230 -3.49 -18.05 8.25
C GLU A 230 -4.01 -16.92 7.35
N PHE A 231 -3.12 -16.10 6.78
CA PHE A 231 -3.49 -15.15 5.72
C PHE A 231 -4.19 -15.84 4.54
N PHE A 232 -3.92 -17.12 4.24
CA PHE A 232 -4.64 -17.85 3.19
C PHE A 232 -6.13 -18.07 3.50
N LYS A 233 -6.56 -17.98 4.77
CA LYS A 233 -7.99 -17.95 5.16
C LYS A 233 -8.73 -16.75 4.55
N LEU A 234 -8.01 -15.67 4.19
CA LEU A 234 -8.54 -14.49 3.51
C LEU A 234 -8.62 -14.63 1.99
N LEU A 235 -8.05 -15.66 1.36
CA LEU A 235 -8.11 -15.82 -0.11
C LEU A 235 -9.55 -15.87 -0.62
N GLY A 236 -10.43 -16.64 0.05
CA GLY A 236 -11.85 -16.71 -0.28
C GLY A 236 -12.55 -15.35 -0.16
N PRO A 237 -12.53 -14.70 1.03
CA PRO A 237 -13.05 -13.35 1.24
C PRO A 237 -12.51 -12.29 0.26
N SER A 238 -11.20 -12.26 -0.01
CA SER A 238 -10.58 -11.36 -0.98
C SER A 238 -11.04 -11.63 -2.43
N LEU A 239 -11.18 -12.89 -2.82
CA LEU A 239 -11.77 -13.25 -4.11
C LEU A 239 -13.22 -12.76 -4.20
N VAL A 240 -14.03 -12.90 -3.14
CA VAL A 240 -15.41 -12.35 -3.11
C VAL A 240 -15.40 -10.82 -3.25
N ASN A 241 -14.48 -10.13 -2.53
CA ASN A 241 -14.33 -8.68 -2.60
C ASN A 241 -14.10 -8.18 -4.04
N TYR A 242 -13.23 -8.86 -4.77
CA TYR A 242 -12.90 -8.55 -6.16
C TYR A 242 -13.99 -9.00 -7.15
N LEU A 243 -14.44 -10.25 -7.05
CA LEU A 243 -15.31 -10.87 -8.07
C LEU A 243 -16.72 -10.25 -8.09
N VAL A 244 -17.32 -9.93 -6.94
CA VAL A 244 -18.66 -9.33 -6.89
C VAL A 244 -18.75 -8.03 -7.72
N PRO A 245 -17.93 -6.99 -7.48
CA PRO A 245 -17.96 -5.77 -8.28
C PRO A 245 -17.46 -5.99 -9.71
N ALA A 246 -16.48 -6.89 -9.93
CA ALA A 246 -15.99 -7.22 -11.27
C ALA A 246 -17.09 -7.85 -12.15
N ILE A 247 -17.86 -8.80 -11.63
CA ILE A 247 -19.00 -9.42 -12.33
C ILE A 247 -20.00 -8.33 -12.74
N VAL A 248 -20.44 -7.50 -11.79
CA VAL A 248 -21.43 -6.43 -12.05
C VAL A 248 -20.90 -5.45 -13.10
N MET A 249 -19.68 -4.91 -12.95
CA MET A 249 -19.07 -4.01 -13.93
C MET A 249 -18.93 -4.66 -15.32
N SER A 250 -18.62 -5.96 -15.40
CA SER A 250 -18.45 -6.68 -16.67
C SER A 250 -19.72 -6.76 -17.52
N LEU A 251 -20.90 -6.49 -16.95
CA LEU A 251 -22.18 -6.40 -17.66
C LEU A 251 -22.32 -5.08 -18.45
N PHE A 252 -21.65 -4.01 -18.01
CA PHE A 252 -21.71 -2.68 -18.63
C PHE A 252 -20.66 -2.48 -19.74
N ILE A 253 -19.80 -3.47 -19.95
CA ILE A 253 -18.74 -3.45 -20.97
C ILE A 253 -19.30 -3.87 -22.33
N LYS A 254 -19.22 -2.96 -23.31
CA LYS A 254 -19.51 -3.29 -24.71
C LYS A 254 -18.40 -4.19 -25.25
N ASN A 255 -18.72 -5.44 -25.60
CA ASN A 255 -17.76 -6.42 -26.07
C ASN A 255 -17.26 -6.11 -27.49
N ARG A 256 -16.26 -5.24 -27.59
CA ARG A 256 -15.56 -4.88 -28.83
C ARG A 256 -14.18 -5.54 -28.86
N LYS A 257 -13.57 -5.66 -30.04
CA LYS A 257 -12.15 -6.00 -30.18
C LYS A 257 -11.37 -4.73 -30.55
N PRO A 258 -10.29 -4.38 -29.84
CA PRO A 258 -9.37 -3.33 -30.28
C PRO A 258 -8.64 -3.77 -31.56
N ALA A 259 -8.05 -2.80 -32.26
CA ALA A 259 -7.02 -3.11 -33.24
C ALA A 259 -5.82 -3.75 -32.50
N ALA A 260 -5.31 -4.87 -33.00
CA ALA A 260 -4.06 -5.43 -32.48
C ALA A 260 -2.91 -4.47 -32.83
N LEU A 261 -2.14 -4.04 -31.82
CA LEU A 261 -0.93 -3.25 -32.02
C LEU A 261 0.28 -4.20 -31.93
N GLU A 262 1.17 -4.14 -32.91
CA GLU A 262 2.44 -4.88 -32.85
C GLU A 262 3.43 -4.14 -31.92
N GLU A 263 3.58 -4.62 -30.68
CA GLU A 263 4.53 -4.06 -29.70
C GLU A 263 5.59 -5.09 -29.26
N HIS A 264 6.58 -5.35 -30.10
CA HIS A 264 7.64 -6.32 -29.80
C HIS A 264 8.66 -5.83 -28.75
N ILE A 265 8.27 -5.93 -27.48
CA ILE A 265 9.17 -5.75 -26.34
C ILE A 265 9.99 -7.02 -26.09
N TRP A 266 11.27 -6.82 -25.75
CA TRP A 266 12.20 -7.87 -25.36
C TRP A 266 12.62 -7.70 -23.89
N LEU A 267 12.63 -8.79 -23.14
CA LEU A 267 13.18 -8.84 -21.78
C LEU A 267 14.69 -8.54 -21.80
N LYS A 268 15.17 -7.71 -20.87
CA LYS A 268 16.60 -7.49 -20.70
C LYS A 268 17.27 -8.73 -20.07
N ARG A 269 18.59 -8.86 -20.26
CA ARG A 269 19.36 -10.00 -19.75
C ARG A 269 19.25 -10.07 -18.22
N GLY A 270 18.85 -11.24 -17.72
CA GLY A 270 18.70 -11.51 -16.29
C GLY A 270 17.28 -11.36 -15.75
N ALA A 271 16.32 -10.80 -16.51
CA ALA A 271 14.94 -10.56 -16.04
C ALA A 271 14.31 -11.74 -15.28
N ARG A 272 14.24 -12.93 -15.91
CA ARG A 272 13.69 -14.15 -15.29
C ARG A 272 14.46 -14.62 -14.03
N ARG A 273 15.77 -14.33 -13.95
CA ARG A 273 16.58 -14.66 -12.77
C ARG A 273 16.33 -13.69 -11.61
N ILE A 274 16.02 -12.41 -11.89
CA ILE A 274 15.60 -11.47 -10.84
C ILE A 274 14.26 -11.90 -10.24
N VAL A 275 13.28 -12.30 -11.08
CA VAL A 275 12.00 -12.86 -10.61
C VAL A 275 12.24 -14.08 -9.70
N LEU A 276 13.05 -15.05 -10.15
CA LEU A 276 13.39 -16.23 -9.34
C LEU A 276 14.09 -15.86 -8.02
N LEU A 277 15.07 -14.95 -8.06
CA LEU A 277 15.78 -14.47 -6.87
C LEU A 277 14.83 -13.77 -5.89
N PHE A 278 13.81 -13.06 -6.37
CA PHE A 278 12.82 -12.42 -5.50
C PHE A 278 11.97 -13.46 -4.78
N LEU A 279 11.45 -14.46 -5.51
CA LEU A 279 10.69 -15.57 -4.92
C LEU A 279 11.52 -16.37 -3.91
N VAL A 280 12.80 -16.64 -4.20
CA VAL A 280 13.73 -17.28 -3.26
C VAL A 280 13.95 -16.40 -2.02
N THR A 281 14.05 -15.08 -2.19
CA THR A 281 14.20 -14.14 -1.07
C THR A 281 12.97 -14.13 -0.15
N ILE A 282 11.77 -14.13 -0.72
CA ILE A 282 10.50 -14.26 0.02
C ILE A 282 10.50 -15.56 0.82
N VAL A 283 10.83 -16.71 0.20
CA VAL A 283 10.91 -18.00 0.89
C VAL A 283 11.92 -17.97 2.04
N ILE A 284 13.10 -17.39 1.84
CA ILE A 284 14.12 -17.25 2.91
C ILE A 284 13.60 -16.36 4.04
N SER A 285 12.92 -15.24 3.73
CA SER A 285 12.32 -14.35 4.72
C SER A 285 11.27 -15.06 5.59
N VAL A 286 10.37 -15.85 4.98
CA VAL A 286 9.41 -16.69 5.71
C VAL A 286 10.14 -17.71 6.60
N LEU A 287 11.15 -18.42 6.07
CA LEU A 287 11.91 -19.43 6.83
C LEU A 287 12.70 -18.83 8.00
N CYS A 288 13.28 -17.63 7.85
CA CYS A 288 13.94 -16.92 8.95
C CYS A 288 12.96 -16.62 10.10
N HIS A 289 11.76 -16.16 9.77
CA HIS A 289 10.74 -15.84 10.76
C HIS A 289 10.16 -17.11 11.42
N THR A 290 9.73 -18.09 10.63
CA THR A 290 9.00 -19.27 11.15
C THR A 290 9.90 -20.35 11.75
N MET A 291 11.12 -20.55 11.24
CA MET A 291 12.01 -21.64 11.70
C MET A 291 13.15 -21.15 12.59
N LEU A 292 13.60 -19.90 12.44
CA LEU A 292 14.70 -19.33 13.22
C LEU A 292 14.24 -18.31 14.27
N ASN A 293 12.96 -17.92 14.29
CA ASN A 293 12.40 -16.85 15.13
C ASN A 293 13.14 -15.50 14.98
N LEU A 294 13.72 -15.23 13.81
CA LEU A 294 14.43 -13.99 13.49
C LEU A 294 13.58 -13.06 12.61
N PRO A 295 13.75 -11.73 12.70
CA PRO A 295 13.02 -10.76 11.88
C PRO A 295 13.00 -11.09 10.38
N PRO A 296 11.84 -10.97 9.69
CA PRO A 296 11.74 -11.18 8.24
C PRO A 296 12.73 -10.34 7.43
N ALA A 297 13.10 -9.17 7.95
CA ALA A 297 14.09 -8.25 7.41
C ALA A 297 15.47 -8.91 7.17
N LEU A 298 15.89 -9.88 7.99
CA LEU A 298 17.16 -10.59 7.81
C LEU A 298 17.21 -11.38 6.49
N GLY A 299 16.14 -12.13 6.20
CA GLY A 299 16.03 -12.90 4.96
C GLY A 299 15.92 -11.99 3.73
N MET A 300 15.20 -10.87 3.86
CA MET A 300 15.13 -9.83 2.82
C MET A 300 16.51 -9.23 2.53
N MET A 301 17.25 -8.80 3.56
CA MET A 301 18.59 -8.21 3.39
C MET A 301 19.61 -9.21 2.82
N THR A 302 19.49 -10.49 3.17
CA THR A 302 20.28 -11.57 2.55
C THR A 302 19.95 -11.72 1.06
N GLY A 303 18.66 -11.65 0.70
CA GLY A 303 18.20 -11.62 -0.68
C GLY A 303 18.73 -10.42 -1.47
N LEU A 304 18.71 -9.22 -0.88
CA LEU A 304 19.35 -8.04 -1.48
C LEU A 304 20.84 -8.29 -1.77
N GLY A 305 21.55 -8.98 -0.87
CA GLY A 305 22.91 -9.46 -1.10
C GLY A 305 23.02 -10.34 -2.36
N PHE A 306 22.15 -11.33 -2.51
CA PHE A 306 22.09 -12.16 -3.73
C PHE A 306 21.80 -11.34 -5.00
N LEU A 307 20.91 -10.34 -4.93
CA LEU A 307 20.65 -9.42 -6.04
C LEU A 307 21.87 -8.56 -6.38
N GLN A 308 22.65 -8.12 -5.39
CA GLN A 308 23.91 -7.39 -5.59
C GLN A 308 24.98 -8.27 -6.24
N PHE A 309 25.21 -9.50 -5.76
CA PHE A 309 26.11 -10.46 -6.40
C PHE A 309 25.68 -10.78 -7.84
N PHE A 310 24.38 -10.96 -8.08
CA PHE A 310 23.86 -11.17 -9.43
C PHE A 310 24.03 -9.93 -10.32
N GLY A 311 23.86 -8.72 -9.78
CA GLY A 311 24.11 -7.46 -10.45
C GLY A 311 25.58 -7.30 -10.86
N TYR A 312 26.52 -7.61 -9.95
CA TYR A 312 27.95 -7.68 -10.23
C TYR A 312 28.26 -8.65 -11.37
N TYR A 313 27.74 -9.88 -11.31
CA TYR A 313 27.88 -10.88 -12.37
C TYR A 313 27.34 -10.38 -13.72
N LEU A 314 26.19 -9.70 -13.74
CA LEU A 314 25.62 -9.13 -14.96
C LEU A 314 26.51 -8.01 -15.53
N ARG A 315 27.11 -7.16 -14.70
CA ARG A 315 28.05 -6.10 -15.09
C ARG A 315 29.36 -6.69 -15.64
N GLN A 316 29.99 -7.60 -14.90
CA GLN A 316 31.26 -8.22 -15.29
C GLN A 316 31.14 -9.05 -16.58
N SER A 317 30.01 -9.74 -16.77
CA SER A 317 29.74 -10.52 -17.98
C SER A 317 29.06 -9.72 -19.11
N LEU A 318 28.88 -8.40 -18.98
CA LEU A 318 28.27 -7.56 -20.00
C LEU A 318 29.15 -7.42 -21.26
N PRO A 319 30.47 -7.10 -21.19
CA PRO A 319 31.29 -6.89 -22.39
C PRO A 319 31.33 -8.12 -23.30
N ARG A 320 31.65 -9.29 -22.73
CA ARG A 320 31.61 -10.60 -23.42
C ARG A 320 30.24 -10.92 -24.02
N SER A 321 29.14 -10.44 -23.42
CA SER A 321 27.79 -10.62 -23.95
C SER A 321 27.42 -9.63 -25.05
N LEU A 322 27.96 -8.42 -25.04
CA LEU A 322 27.76 -7.43 -26.11
C LEU A 322 28.58 -7.81 -27.34
N GLU A 323 29.82 -8.25 -27.16
CA GLU A 323 30.70 -8.77 -28.21
C GLU A 323 30.06 -9.94 -28.96
N ARG A 324 29.64 -11.02 -28.26
CA ARG A 324 28.93 -12.16 -28.84
C ARG A 324 27.65 -11.77 -29.61
N LYS A 325 26.97 -10.70 -29.20
CA LYS A 325 25.80 -10.15 -29.92
C LYS A 325 26.22 -9.33 -31.14
N ARG A 326 27.26 -8.50 -31.03
CA ARG A 326 27.83 -7.70 -32.13
C ARG A 326 28.26 -8.62 -33.28
N THR A 327 29.00 -9.69 -33.01
CA THR A 327 29.39 -10.68 -34.01
C THR A 327 28.16 -11.29 -34.70
N ARG A 328 27.17 -11.74 -33.92
CA ARG A 328 25.94 -12.37 -34.44
C ARG A 328 25.07 -11.43 -35.29
N TYR A 329 24.92 -10.18 -34.88
CA TYR A 329 24.11 -9.19 -35.62
C TYR A 329 24.83 -8.67 -36.85
N SER A 330 26.16 -8.51 -36.79
CA SER A 330 27.01 -8.20 -37.95
C SER A 330 26.91 -9.30 -39.01
N GLN A 331 27.06 -10.57 -38.62
CA GLN A 331 26.89 -11.74 -39.51
C GLN A 331 25.48 -11.86 -40.13
N ARG A 332 24.46 -11.22 -39.55
CA ARG A 332 23.08 -11.21 -40.06
C ARG A 332 22.70 -9.91 -40.79
N GLY A 333 23.61 -8.94 -40.91
CA GLY A 333 23.32 -7.63 -41.50
C GLY A 333 22.26 -6.81 -40.75
N ASP A 334 22.03 -7.10 -39.47
CA ASP A 334 20.89 -6.58 -38.69
C ASP A 334 21.24 -5.23 -38.03
N TRP A 335 21.48 -4.22 -38.88
CA TRP A 335 22.07 -2.93 -38.49
C TRP A 335 21.34 -2.23 -37.32
N ARG A 336 20.00 -2.24 -37.33
CA ARG A 336 19.17 -1.68 -36.24
C ARG A 336 19.47 -2.33 -34.88
N LYS A 337 19.71 -3.65 -34.84
CA LYS A 337 20.09 -4.34 -33.61
C LYS A 337 21.55 -4.07 -33.23
N LEU A 338 22.43 -3.86 -34.20
CA LEU A 338 23.83 -3.49 -33.96
C LEU A 338 23.95 -2.12 -33.26
N GLU A 339 23.19 -1.12 -33.74
CA GLU A 339 23.09 0.22 -33.15
C GLU A 339 22.53 0.17 -31.72
N SER A 340 21.49 -0.65 -31.49
CA SER A 340 20.89 -0.85 -30.16
C SER A 340 21.83 -1.44 -29.10
N LEU A 341 23.01 -1.97 -29.47
CA LEU A 341 24.02 -2.43 -28.52
C LEU A 341 24.79 -1.28 -27.84
N GLY A 342 24.86 -0.11 -28.48
CA GLY A 342 25.58 1.06 -27.95
C GLY A 342 24.89 1.73 -26.76
N SER A 343 23.55 1.60 -26.66
CA SER A 343 22.72 2.20 -25.61
C SER A 343 22.46 1.28 -24.40
N VAL A 344 23.17 0.15 -24.29
CA VAL A 344 22.97 -0.81 -23.19
C VAL A 344 23.67 -0.35 -21.91
N VAL A 345 22.91 0.33 -21.05
CA VAL A 345 23.35 0.71 -19.70
C VAL A 345 23.57 -0.55 -18.83
N PRO A 346 24.69 -0.67 -18.10
CA PRO A 346 24.90 -1.73 -17.12
C PRO A 346 23.82 -1.71 -16.03
N PHE A 347 23.54 -2.88 -15.43
CA PHE A 347 22.67 -2.93 -14.26
C PHE A 347 23.46 -2.63 -13.00
N ASP A 348 22.86 -1.79 -12.17
CA ASP A 348 23.33 -1.37 -10.88
C ASP A 348 22.14 -1.40 -9.91
N VAL A 349 22.38 -1.97 -8.73
CA VAL A 349 21.40 -2.12 -7.66
C VAL A 349 21.25 -0.82 -6.88
N PHE A 350 22.33 -0.04 -6.70
CA PHE A 350 22.24 1.24 -5.99
C PHE A 350 21.32 2.22 -6.74
N THR A 351 21.36 2.25 -8.08
CA THR A 351 20.40 2.97 -8.91
C THR A 351 18.95 2.47 -8.74
N ARG A 352 18.70 1.23 -8.30
CA ARG A 352 17.34 0.74 -7.97
C ARG A 352 16.90 1.18 -6.57
N ILE A 353 17.81 1.12 -5.59
CA ILE A 353 17.62 1.61 -4.21
C ILE A 353 17.34 3.13 -4.23
N ALA A 354 18.09 3.89 -5.02
CA ALA A 354 17.88 5.34 -5.22
C ALA A 354 16.55 5.67 -5.94
N ARG A 355 15.91 4.69 -6.58
CA ARG A 355 14.58 4.80 -7.19
C ARG A 355 13.45 4.24 -6.32
N SER A 356 13.75 3.71 -5.13
CA SER A 356 12.72 3.33 -4.16
C SER A 356 11.89 4.54 -3.76
N GLU A 357 10.67 4.30 -3.30
CA GLU A 357 9.73 5.36 -2.92
C GLU A 357 10.10 5.95 -1.55
N TRP A 358 11.23 6.65 -1.47
CA TRP A 358 11.72 7.28 -0.24
C TRP A 358 10.69 8.19 0.43
N ASP A 359 9.82 8.82 -0.35
CA ASP A 359 8.73 9.63 0.20
C ASP A 359 7.67 8.77 0.92
N THR A 360 7.34 7.61 0.36
CA THR A 360 6.44 6.62 0.96
C THR A 360 7.06 6.03 2.23
N LEU A 361 8.35 5.68 2.22
CA LEU A 361 9.07 5.15 3.39
C LEU A 361 9.16 6.18 4.54
N LEU A 362 9.54 7.43 4.24
CA LEU A 362 9.62 8.51 5.23
C LEU A 362 8.25 8.95 5.75
N PHE A 363 7.20 8.83 4.94
CA PHE A 363 5.82 9.01 5.40
C PHE A 363 5.45 7.96 6.46
N PHE A 364 5.82 6.68 6.27
CA PHE A 364 5.58 5.65 7.27
C PHE A 364 6.36 5.87 8.56
N TYR A 365 7.62 6.33 8.50
CA TYR A 365 8.34 6.78 9.70
C TYR A 365 7.53 7.82 10.47
N GLY A 366 7.09 8.88 9.78
CA GLY A 366 6.30 9.93 10.41
C GLY A 366 5.03 9.40 11.06
N VAL A 367 4.30 8.51 10.39
CA VAL A 367 3.06 7.90 10.92
C VAL A 367 3.36 7.02 12.13
N VAL A 368 4.25 6.04 11.99
CA VAL A 368 4.62 5.07 13.03
C VAL A 368 5.12 5.79 14.28
N MET A 369 6.09 6.69 14.13
CA MET A 369 6.61 7.45 15.27
C MET A 369 5.54 8.37 15.89
N SER A 370 4.68 9.02 15.11
CA SER A 370 3.62 9.88 15.69
C SER A 370 2.59 9.07 16.47
N VAL A 371 2.17 7.92 15.95
CA VAL A 371 1.17 7.04 16.60
C VAL A 371 1.77 6.34 17.82
N GLY A 372 3.03 5.86 17.76
CA GLY A 372 3.74 5.34 18.92
C GLY A 372 3.88 6.38 20.04
N GLY A 373 4.19 7.63 19.69
CA GLY A 373 4.21 8.73 20.65
C GLY A 373 2.83 9.03 21.28
N LEU A 374 1.75 8.97 20.49
CA LEU A 374 0.38 9.08 21.02
C LEU A 374 -0.03 7.88 21.87
N GLY A 375 0.47 6.68 21.56
CA GLY A 375 0.33 5.47 22.37
C GLY A 375 0.98 5.63 23.73
N PHE A 376 2.25 6.02 23.76
CA PHE A 376 3.01 6.29 24.98
C PHE A 376 2.37 7.37 25.87
N MET A 377 1.73 8.39 25.27
CA MET A 377 0.93 9.39 25.99
C MET A 377 -0.39 8.87 26.59
N GLY A 378 -0.83 7.66 26.23
CA GLY A 378 -2.08 7.02 26.69
C GLY A 378 -3.28 7.11 25.74
N TYR A 379 -3.19 7.83 24.61
CA TYR A 379 -4.34 8.03 23.72
C TYR A 379 -4.81 6.76 23.00
N LEU A 380 -3.89 5.84 22.68
CA LEU A 380 -4.28 4.56 22.09
C LEU A 380 -5.04 3.68 23.09
N ALA A 381 -4.72 3.75 24.37
CA ALA A 381 -5.42 2.97 25.38
C ALA A 381 -6.90 3.39 25.52
N LEU A 382 -7.18 4.70 25.50
CA LEU A 382 -8.56 5.23 25.44
C LEU A 382 -9.31 4.81 24.17
N LEU A 383 -8.63 4.77 23.02
CA LEU A 383 -9.22 4.26 21.78
C LEU A 383 -9.47 2.75 21.82
N SER A 384 -8.56 1.97 22.42
CA SER A 384 -8.69 0.52 22.56
C SER A 384 -9.90 0.16 23.43
N GLU A 385 -10.05 0.80 24.58
CA GLU A 385 -11.21 0.60 25.46
C GLU A 385 -12.52 0.98 24.74
N THR A 386 -12.59 2.16 24.12
CA THR A 386 -13.83 2.61 23.45
C THR A 386 -14.22 1.76 22.25
N LEU A 387 -13.26 1.20 21.50
CA LEU A 387 -13.51 0.41 20.28
C LEU A 387 -13.61 -1.10 20.50
N TYR A 388 -12.89 -1.67 21.47
CA TYR A 388 -12.79 -3.13 21.64
C TYR A 388 -13.34 -3.64 22.99
N THR A 389 -13.45 -2.78 24.01
CA THR A 389 -14.15 -3.11 25.27
C THR A 389 -15.59 -2.61 25.27
N GLY A 390 -15.83 -1.40 24.75
CA GLY A 390 -17.16 -0.79 24.69
C GLY A 390 -18.02 -1.23 23.50
N TRP A 391 -17.40 -1.73 22.42
CA TRP A 391 -18.08 -2.19 21.21
C TRP A 391 -17.68 -3.63 20.91
N ASP A 392 -18.49 -4.33 20.11
CA ASP A 392 -18.16 -5.64 19.59
C ASP A 392 -17.00 -5.54 18.55
N PRO A 393 -15.91 -6.33 18.69
CA PRO A 393 -14.74 -6.25 17.81
C PRO A 393 -15.04 -6.44 16.32
N VAL A 394 -16.05 -7.22 15.94
CA VAL A 394 -16.43 -7.41 14.52
C VAL A 394 -16.92 -6.08 13.95
N TRP A 395 -17.77 -5.36 14.68
CA TRP A 395 -18.26 -4.05 14.27
C TRP A 395 -17.17 -2.97 14.29
N ALA A 396 -16.29 -2.98 15.29
CA ALA A 396 -15.13 -2.08 15.33
C ALA A 396 -14.25 -2.27 14.08
N ASN A 397 -13.90 -3.51 13.76
CA ASN A 397 -13.04 -3.85 12.63
C ASN A 397 -13.68 -3.54 11.26
N ILE A 398 -15.01 -3.67 11.13
CA ILE A 398 -15.76 -3.21 9.96
C ILE A 398 -15.71 -1.68 9.86
N VAL A 399 -16.01 -0.95 10.93
CA VAL A 399 -16.04 0.52 10.91
C VAL A 399 -14.66 1.10 10.64
N LEU A 400 -13.60 0.55 11.22
CA LEU A 400 -12.21 0.96 10.95
C LEU A 400 -11.82 0.74 9.47
N GLY A 401 -12.26 -0.36 8.85
CA GLY A 401 -12.09 -0.56 7.41
C GLY A 401 -12.88 0.44 6.55
N LEU A 402 -14.06 0.87 6.99
CA LEU A 402 -14.78 1.97 6.31
C LEU A 402 -14.07 3.32 6.49
N VAL A 403 -13.50 3.60 7.66
CA VAL A 403 -12.65 4.77 7.92
C VAL A 403 -11.40 4.73 7.03
N SER A 404 -10.85 3.54 6.76
CA SER A 404 -9.76 3.31 5.81
C SER A 404 -10.09 3.63 4.34
N SER A 405 -11.33 4.04 4.02
CA SER A 405 -11.65 4.63 2.71
C SER A 405 -11.28 6.12 2.60
N VAL A 406 -11.01 6.76 3.74
CA VAL A 406 -10.69 8.19 3.88
C VAL A 406 -9.27 8.36 4.41
N VAL A 407 -8.96 7.63 5.48
CA VAL A 407 -7.63 7.52 6.08
C VAL A 407 -6.87 6.42 5.31
N ASP A 408 -5.60 6.63 4.99
CA ASP A 408 -4.71 5.60 4.44
C ASP A 408 -4.66 4.39 5.38
N ASN A 409 -4.56 3.18 4.83
CA ASN A 409 -4.76 1.94 5.59
C ASN A 409 -3.67 1.68 6.64
N ILE A 410 -2.46 2.21 6.42
CA ILE A 410 -1.29 2.02 7.29
C ILE A 410 -1.43 2.71 8.66
N PRO A 411 -1.78 4.01 8.78
CA PRO A 411 -2.11 4.63 10.07
C PRO A 411 -3.18 3.89 10.87
N VAL A 412 -4.23 3.41 10.19
CA VAL A 412 -5.33 2.67 10.85
C VAL A 412 -4.82 1.35 11.42
N MET A 413 -4.12 0.56 10.61
CA MET A 413 -3.59 -0.74 11.03
C MET A 413 -2.50 -0.62 12.09
N PHE A 414 -1.60 0.37 11.98
CA PHE A 414 -0.58 0.59 13.00
C PHE A 414 -1.23 0.96 14.35
N ALA A 415 -2.22 1.86 14.34
CA ALA A 415 -2.93 2.23 15.57
C ALA A 415 -3.64 1.03 16.21
N VAL A 416 -4.25 0.12 15.44
CA VAL A 416 -4.88 -1.10 15.99
C VAL A 416 -3.84 -2.09 16.54
N ILE A 417 -2.68 -2.24 15.87
CA ILE A 417 -1.58 -3.08 16.38
C ILE A 417 -1.07 -2.52 17.71
N SER A 418 -0.72 -1.23 17.76
CA SER A 418 -0.22 -0.55 18.97
C SER A 418 -1.27 -0.34 20.07
N MET A 419 -2.54 -0.66 19.83
CA MET A 419 -3.59 -0.75 20.86
C MET A 419 -3.60 -2.09 21.60
N GLU A 420 -2.94 -3.11 21.04
CA GLU A 420 -2.91 -4.51 21.49
C GLU A 420 -4.26 -5.03 22.05
N PRO A 421 -5.39 -4.90 21.33
CA PRO A 421 -6.67 -5.37 21.83
C PRO A 421 -6.71 -6.90 21.88
N ASP A 422 -7.21 -7.46 22.98
CA ASP A 422 -7.48 -8.90 23.09
C ASP A 422 -8.66 -9.28 22.18
N MET A 423 -8.34 -9.84 21.00
CA MET A 423 -9.33 -10.29 20.04
C MET A 423 -8.87 -11.55 19.29
N SER A 424 -9.85 -12.39 18.94
CA SER A 424 -9.63 -13.66 18.27
C SER A 424 -8.96 -13.52 16.90
N MET A 425 -8.33 -14.60 16.43
CA MET A 425 -7.68 -14.69 15.11
C MET A 425 -8.59 -14.24 13.95
N GLY A 426 -9.88 -14.59 14.01
CA GLY A 426 -10.88 -14.13 13.04
C GLY A 426 -11.04 -12.61 13.02
N ASN A 427 -10.92 -11.94 14.16
CA ASN A 427 -10.95 -10.48 14.21
C ASN A 427 -9.66 -9.84 13.68
N TRP A 428 -8.47 -10.41 13.97
CA TRP A 428 -7.20 -9.97 13.36
C TRP A 428 -7.21 -10.11 11.84
N LEU A 429 -7.72 -11.23 11.33
CA LEU A 429 -7.92 -11.45 9.89
C LEU A 429 -9.00 -10.51 9.32
N LEU A 430 -10.07 -10.22 10.07
CA LEU A 430 -11.12 -9.29 9.65
C LEU A 430 -10.58 -7.87 9.48
N ILE A 431 -9.86 -7.30 10.46
CA ILE A 431 -9.30 -5.94 10.33
C ILE A 431 -8.25 -5.85 9.21
N THR A 432 -7.44 -6.90 9.06
CA THR A 432 -6.50 -7.05 7.93
C THR A 432 -7.22 -6.97 6.59
N LEU A 433 -8.33 -7.71 6.43
CA LEU A 433 -9.17 -7.67 5.23
C LEU A 433 -9.83 -6.31 5.04
N THR A 434 -10.51 -5.79 6.07
CA THR A 434 -11.36 -4.60 5.95
C THR A 434 -10.57 -3.32 5.76
N ALA A 435 -9.39 -3.17 6.37
CA ALA A 435 -8.48 -2.06 6.11
C ALA A 435 -7.80 -2.22 4.73
N GLY A 436 -7.37 -3.42 4.36
CA GLY A 436 -6.78 -3.71 3.05
C GLY A 436 -7.70 -3.33 1.88
N VAL A 437 -8.98 -3.74 1.93
CA VAL A 437 -9.95 -3.50 0.86
C VAL A 437 -10.78 -2.22 1.04
N GLY A 438 -10.82 -1.64 2.24
CA GLY A 438 -11.56 -0.41 2.56
C GLY A 438 -11.13 0.78 1.71
N GLY A 439 -9.82 0.89 1.44
CA GLY A 439 -9.23 1.90 0.56
C GLY A 439 -9.68 1.83 -0.92
N SER A 440 -10.44 0.80 -1.32
CA SER A 440 -11.06 0.74 -2.66
C SER A 440 -12.42 1.44 -2.73
N LEU A 441 -13.09 1.73 -1.61
CA LEU A 441 -14.43 2.33 -1.60
C LEU A 441 -14.44 3.75 -2.19
N LEU A 442 -13.38 4.53 -1.92
CA LEU A 442 -13.13 5.85 -2.49
C LEU A 442 -11.78 5.85 -3.23
N SER A 443 -11.68 6.50 -4.38
CA SER A 443 -10.42 6.51 -5.16
C SER A 443 -9.27 7.27 -4.50
N VAL A 444 -9.55 8.03 -3.43
CA VAL A 444 -8.53 8.74 -2.63
C VAL A 444 -8.05 7.86 -1.45
N GLY A 445 -8.83 6.87 -1.03
CA GLY A 445 -8.54 6.00 0.12
C GLY A 445 -7.43 4.96 -0.11
N SER A 446 -6.78 4.95 -1.28
CA SER A 446 -5.63 4.09 -1.52
C SER A 446 -4.66 4.72 -2.53
N ALA A 447 -3.37 4.50 -2.32
CA ALA A 447 -2.30 4.98 -3.21
C ALA A 447 -2.51 4.52 -4.67
N ALA A 448 -3.03 3.32 -4.88
CA ALA A 448 -3.41 2.80 -6.20
C ALA A 448 -4.48 3.67 -6.89
N GLY A 449 -5.54 4.05 -6.17
CA GLY A 449 -6.59 4.93 -6.68
C GLY A 449 -6.07 6.32 -7.04
N VAL A 450 -5.28 6.94 -6.15
CA VAL A 450 -4.68 8.28 -6.39
C VAL A 450 -3.76 8.26 -7.61
N ALA A 451 -2.86 7.28 -7.72
CA ALA A 451 -1.94 7.17 -8.85
C ALA A 451 -2.66 6.94 -10.18
N LEU A 452 -3.74 6.15 -10.20
CA LEU A 452 -4.53 5.95 -11.42
C LEU A 452 -5.27 7.22 -11.84
N MET A 453 -5.71 8.07 -10.91
CA MET A 453 -6.27 9.39 -11.26
C MET A 453 -5.21 10.31 -11.88
N GLY A 454 -3.96 10.24 -11.42
CA GLY A 454 -2.82 10.94 -12.03
C GLY A 454 -2.46 10.40 -13.42
N GLN A 455 -2.42 9.07 -13.59
CA GLN A 455 -1.98 8.43 -14.83
C GLN A 455 -3.04 8.44 -15.94
N ALA A 456 -4.32 8.22 -15.59
CA ALA A 456 -5.46 8.28 -16.50
C ALA A 456 -6.21 9.63 -16.38
N ARG A 457 -5.46 10.73 -16.26
CA ARG A 457 -5.97 12.08 -15.97
C ARG A 457 -7.07 12.51 -16.95
N GLY A 458 -8.21 12.94 -16.40
CA GLY A 458 -9.37 13.35 -17.18
C GLY A 458 -10.15 12.20 -17.84
N ILE A 459 -9.81 10.95 -17.51
CA ILE A 459 -10.56 9.74 -17.89
C ILE A 459 -11.10 9.06 -16.63
N TYR A 460 -10.23 8.71 -15.69
CA TYR A 460 -10.57 8.19 -14.36
C TYR A 460 -10.45 9.32 -13.31
N THR A 461 -11.49 9.50 -12.51
CA THR A 461 -11.63 10.58 -11.53
C THR A 461 -12.44 10.12 -10.32
N PHE A 462 -12.29 10.80 -9.18
CA PHE A 462 -13.09 10.58 -7.98
C PHE A 462 -14.60 10.52 -8.25
N ALA A 463 -15.13 11.48 -9.02
CA ALA A 463 -16.56 11.52 -9.36
C ALA A 463 -17.02 10.32 -10.21
N SER A 464 -16.13 9.71 -11.00
CA SER A 464 -16.45 8.49 -11.76
C SER A 464 -16.32 7.21 -10.94
N HIS A 465 -15.35 7.14 -10.02
CA HIS A 465 -15.21 6.04 -9.07
C HIS A 465 -16.39 6.01 -8.10
N MET A 466 -16.80 7.17 -7.58
CA MET A 466 -17.94 7.35 -6.68
C MET A 466 -19.27 6.82 -7.27
N ARG A 467 -19.46 6.88 -8.60
CA ARG A 467 -20.64 6.29 -9.26
C ARG A 467 -20.72 4.77 -9.12
N TRP A 468 -19.58 4.12 -8.90
CA TRP A 468 -19.48 2.68 -8.67
C TRP A 468 -19.33 2.31 -7.19
N ALA A 469 -19.13 3.29 -6.30
CA ALA A 469 -18.98 3.05 -4.86
C ALA A 469 -20.08 2.14 -4.25
N PRO A 470 -21.38 2.19 -4.62
CA PRO A 470 -22.37 1.24 -4.13
C PRO A 470 -22.09 -0.22 -4.53
N VAL A 471 -21.52 -0.45 -5.72
CA VAL A 471 -21.13 -1.77 -6.22
C VAL A 471 -19.83 -2.25 -5.55
N ILE A 472 -18.91 -1.33 -5.24
CA ILE A 472 -17.69 -1.63 -4.48
C ILE A 472 -18.04 -1.96 -3.02
N ALA A 473 -18.95 -1.21 -2.41
CA ALA A 473 -19.48 -1.47 -1.07
C ALA A 473 -20.20 -2.82 -0.98
N LEU A 474 -20.89 -3.24 -2.04
CA LEU A 474 -21.44 -4.60 -2.11
C LEU A 474 -20.33 -5.67 -2.08
N GLY A 475 -19.21 -5.45 -2.78
CA GLY A 475 -18.02 -6.32 -2.69
C GLY A 475 -17.41 -6.34 -1.28
N TYR A 476 -17.26 -5.18 -0.66
CA TYR A 476 -16.80 -5.03 0.73
C TYR A 476 -17.68 -5.84 1.71
N VAL A 477 -18.99 -5.60 1.71
CA VAL A 477 -19.94 -6.30 2.60
C VAL A 477 -19.97 -7.80 2.31
N ALA A 478 -19.95 -8.21 1.04
CA ALA A 478 -19.90 -9.61 0.66
C ALA A 478 -18.61 -10.29 1.14
N SER A 479 -17.46 -9.61 1.12
CA SER A 479 -16.20 -10.16 1.63
C SER A 479 -16.17 -10.28 3.15
N VAL A 480 -16.76 -9.34 3.89
CA VAL A 480 -16.95 -9.43 5.35
C VAL A 480 -17.82 -10.64 5.70
N ILE A 481 -18.99 -10.77 5.04
CA ILE A 481 -19.90 -11.91 5.25
C ILE A 481 -19.20 -13.23 4.89
N ALA A 482 -18.47 -13.29 3.77
CA ALA A 482 -17.70 -14.46 3.39
C ALA A 482 -16.63 -14.82 4.44
N HIS A 483 -15.96 -13.85 5.05
CA HIS A 483 -14.99 -14.10 6.10
C HIS A 483 -15.65 -14.65 7.37
N LEU A 484 -16.74 -14.03 7.83
CA LEU A 484 -17.52 -14.47 8.99
C LEU A 484 -18.11 -15.88 8.81
N MET A 485 -18.51 -16.25 7.59
CA MET A 485 -19.09 -17.57 7.30
C MET A 485 -18.05 -18.66 7.06
N ILE A 486 -16.99 -18.37 6.29
CA ILE A 486 -15.97 -19.38 5.91
C ILE A 486 -15.03 -19.66 7.07
N ASN A 487 -14.70 -18.64 7.87
CA ASN A 487 -13.72 -18.71 8.95
C ASN A 487 -14.37 -18.58 10.34
N ALA A 488 -15.65 -18.95 10.47
CA ALA A 488 -16.42 -18.84 11.71
C ALA A 488 -15.67 -19.39 12.93
N ASP A 489 -15.02 -20.55 12.79
CA ASP A 489 -14.25 -21.22 13.86
C ASP A 489 -13.09 -20.37 14.40
N SER A 490 -12.55 -19.45 13.59
CA SER A 490 -11.46 -18.55 14.01
C SER A 490 -11.91 -17.37 14.87
N PHE A 491 -13.21 -17.13 14.99
CA PHE A 491 -13.75 -16.07 15.86
C PHE A 491 -13.88 -16.48 17.32
N ALA A 492 -13.81 -17.78 17.63
CA ALA A 492 -13.72 -18.26 19.00
C ALA A 492 -12.36 -17.88 19.61
N ILE A 493 -12.39 -17.28 20.81
CA ILE A 493 -11.19 -17.08 21.63
C ILE A 493 -10.88 -18.40 22.32
N PHE A 494 -9.84 -19.08 21.89
CA PHE A 494 -9.27 -20.22 22.59
C PHE A 494 -8.10 -19.70 23.44
N HIS A 495 -8.31 -19.66 24.77
CA HIS A 495 -7.26 -19.38 25.76
C HIS A 495 -6.35 -20.60 25.98
#